data_AF-A0A662VJ23-F1
#
_entry.id   AF-A0A662VJ23-F1
#
_cell.length_a   1.000
_cell.length_b   1.000
_cell.length_c   1.000
_cell.angle_alpha   90.00
_cell.angle_beta   90.00
_cell.angle_gamma   90.00
#
_symmetry.space_group_name_H-M   'P 1'
#
loop_
_entity.id
_entity.type
_entity.pdbx_description
1 polymer ?
#
loop_
_entity_poly.entity_id
_entity_poly.type
_entity_poly.pdbx_seq_one_letter_code
_entity_poly.pdbx_strand_id
1 'polypeptide(L)'
;MIGKIISRLFKPNIEGLKARWDVDGLINALNHRDYRIRKNAAEALGEMKAKKAVDALIKTLKDRDSEVRKAAAYTLGRIRDEKAIKPLIEALR
;
A
#
# COMPACT_ATOMS: atom_id res chain seq x y z
N MET A 1 9.72 19.43 0.70
CA MET A 1 8.79 19.58 -0.45
C MET A 1 9.29 18.92 -1.75
N ILE A 2 10.61 18.77 -1.94
CA ILE A 2 11.25 18.21 -3.14
C ILE A 2 10.98 16.70 -3.33
N GLY A 3 10.91 15.91 -2.25
CA GLY A 3 10.69 14.45 -2.33
C GLY A 3 9.35 14.03 -2.95
N LYS A 4 8.29 14.83 -2.79
CA LYS A 4 6.97 14.58 -3.42
C LYS A 4 6.96 14.86 -4.93
N ILE A 5 7.91 15.64 -5.44
CA ILE A 5 8.02 15.97 -6.87
C ILE A 5 8.79 14.86 -7.59
N ILE A 6 9.88 14.36 -6.99
CA ILE A 6 10.70 13.28 -7.57
C ILE A 6 9.90 11.98 -7.69
N SER A 7 9.08 11.64 -6.67
CA SER A 7 8.21 10.46 -6.71
C SER A 7 7.09 10.54 -7.75
N ARG A 8 6.82 11.71 -8.34
CA ARG A 8 5.87 11.88 -9.46
C ARG A 8 6.51 11.67 -10.83
N LEU A 9 7.83 11.84 -10.93
CA LEU A 9 8.59 11.78 -12.18
C LEU A 9 9.22 10.41 -12.42
N PHE A 10 9.56 9.68 -11.35
CA PHE A 10 10.14 8.33 -11.45
C PHE A 10 9.10 7.26 -11.08
N LYS A 11 8.90 6.27 -11.96
CA LYS A 11 8.11 5.08 -11.64
C LYS A 11 8.96 4.16 -10.74
N PRO A 12 8.60 3.96 -9.45
CA PRO A 12 9.37 3.09 -8.59
C PRO A 12 9.31 1.63 -9.10
N ASN A 13 10.44 0.95 -9.05
CA ASN A 13 10.50 -0.49 -9.33
C ASN A 13 9.99 -1.25 -8.11
N ILE A 14 8.70 -1.62 -8.11
CA ILE A 14 8.06 -2.31 -6.98
C ILE A 14 8.73 -3.65 -6.68
N GLU A 15 9.03 -4.46 -7.71
CA GLU A 15 9.73 -5.74 -7.51
C GLU A 15 11.12 -5.52 -6.92
N GLY A 16 11.84 -4.49 -7.36
CA GLY A 16 13.15 -4.14 -6.81
C GLY A 16 13.09 -3.64 -5.37
N LEU A 17 12.02 -2.94 -4.97
CA LEU A 17 11.80 -2.53 -3.57
C LEU A 17 11.48 -3.76 -2.70
N LYS A 18 10.59 -4.63 -3.18
CA LYS A 18 10.24 -5.89 -2.52
C LYS A 18 11.45 -6.82 -2.36
N ALA A 19 12.23 -7.02 -3.42
CA ALA A 19 13.41 -7.89 -3.40
C ALA A 19 14.48 -7.43 -2.40
N ARG A 20 14.57 -6.12 -2.15
CA ARG A 20 15.48 -5.52 -1.15
C ARG A 20 14.86 -5.36 0.23
N TRP A 21 13.63 -5.82 0.41
CA TRP A 21 12.85 -5.67 1.64
C TRP A 21 12.64 -4.20 2.07
N ASP A 22 12.57 -3.28 1.10
CA ASP A 22 12.39 -1.85 1.36
C ASP A 22 10.91 -1.52 1.66
N VAL A 23 10.50 -1.79 2.89
CA VAL A 23 9.14 -1.54 3.38
C VAL A 23 8.78 -0.04 3.30
N ASP A 24 9.73 0.85 3.61
CA ASP A 24 9.47 2.29 3.62
C ASP A 24 9.30 2.85 2.20
N GLY A 25 10.10 2.36 1.25
CA GLY A 25 9.93 2.63 -0.17
C GLY A 25 8.57 2.18 -0.69
N LEU A 26 8.11 0.99 -0.30
CA LEU A 26 6.78 0.49 -0.66
C LEU A 26 5.64 1.29 0.01
N ILE A 27 5.78 1.67 1.28
CA ILE A 27 4.81 2.56 1.96
C ILE A 27 4.72 3.90 1.23
N ASN A 28 5.85 4.47 0.79
CA ASN A 28 5.85 5.69 -0.02
C ASN A 28 5.16 5.49 -1.37
N ALA A 29 5.34 4.33 -2.01
CA ALA A 29 4.73 4.01 -3.30
C ALA A 29 3.19 3.89 -3.23
N LEU A 30 2.60 3.65 -2.05
CA LEU A 30 1.14 3.73 -1.82
C LEU A 30 0.56 5.13 -2.11
N ASN A 31 1.37 6.16 -2.26
CA ASN A 31 0.92 7.53 -2.56
C ASN A 31 1.20 7.95 -4.01
N HIS A 32 1.62 7.01 -4.87
CA HIS A 32 1.98 7.33 -6.25
C HIS A 32 0.75 7.69 -7.12
N ARG A 33 0.93 8.55 -8.13
CA ARG A 33 -0.18 9.03 -8.98
C ARG A 33 -0.85 7.93 -9.80
N ASP A 34 -0.04 6.99 -10.28
CA ASP A 34 -0.47 5.81 -11.04
C ASP A 34 -1.04 4.75 -10.09
N TYR A 35 -2.29 4.37 -10.31
CA TYR A 35 -2.99 3.39 -9.47
C TYR A 35 -2.33 2.01 -9.53
N ARG A 36 -1.69 1.64 -10.65
CA ARG A 36 -0.98 0.36 -10.79
C ARG A 36 0.19 0.27 -9.82
N ILE A 37 0.91 1.38 -9.63
CA ILE A 37 2.02 1.44 -8.66
C ILE A 37 1.49 1.31 -7.22
N ARG A 38 0.39 1.99 -6.88
CA ARG A 38 -0.22 1.88 -5.55
C ARG A 38 -0.71 0.46 -5.26
N LYS A 39 -1.41 -0.15 -6.22
CA LYS A 39 -1.90 -1.53 -6.15
C LYS A 39 -0.77 -2.52 -5.94
N ASN A 40 0.25 -2.47 -6.80
CA ASN A 40 1.39 -3.39 -6.72
C ASN A 40 2.18 -3.19 -5.42
N ALA A 41 2.31 -1.95 -4.93
CA ALA A 41 2.94 -1.68 -3.64
C ALA A 41 2.15 -2.31 -2.47
N ALA A 42 0.82 -2.20 -2.48
CA ALA A 42 -0.02 -2.85 -1.48
C ALA A 42 0.15 -4.38 -1.51
N GLU A 43 0.08 -5.00 -2.69
CA GLU A 43 0.27 -6.45 -2.87
C GLU A 43 1.64 -6.91 -2.35
N ALA A 44 2.72 -6.20 -2.71
CA ALA A 44 4.07 -6.51 -2.25
C ALA A 44 4.20 -6.46 -0.72
N LEU A 45 3.64 -5.42 -0.08
CA LEU A 45 3.61 -5.30 1.38
C LEU A 45 2.88 -6.48 2.05
N GLY A 46 1.83 -7.00 1.40
CA GLY A 46 1.09 -8.18 1.86
C GLY A 46 1.85 -9.49 1.73
N GLU A 47 2.58 -9.67 0.63
CA GLU A 47 3.48 -10.81 0.44
C GLU A 47 4.60 -10.85 1.48
N MET A 48 5.12 -9.67 1.84
CA MET A 48 6.12 -9.50 2.89
C MET A 48 5.55 -9.61 4.30
N LYS A 49 4.21 -9.65 4.46
CA LYS A 49 3.51 -9.55 5.75
C LYS A 49 4.01 -8.38 6.61
N ALA A 50 4.25 -7.23 5.97
CA ALA A 50 4.91 -6.09 6.59
C ALA A 50 3.97 -5.36 7.58
N LYS A 51 3.97 -5.76 8.86
CA LYS A 51 3.15 -5.12 9.92
C LYS A 51 3.36 -3.60 10.03
N LYS A 52 4.57 -3.11 9.73
CA LYS A 52 4.89 -1.66 9.69
C LYS A 52 3.98 -0.87 8.74
N ALA A 53 3.43 -1.52 7.71
CA ALA A 53 2.59 -0.87 6.71
C ALA A 53 1.10 -0.82 7.06
N VAL A 54 0.65 -1.40 8.19
CA VAL A 54 -0.78 -1.51 8.54
C VAL A 54 -1.49 -0.16 8.52
N ASP A 55 -0.92 0.86 9.18
CA ASP A 55 -1.54 2.20 9.23
C ASP A 55 -1.61 2.88 7.86
N ALA A 56 -0.62 2.61 6.99
CA ALA A 56 -0.62 3.13 5.63
C ALA A 56 -1.68 2.42 4.76
N LEU A 57 -1.78 1.10 4.86
CA LEU A 57 -2.76 0.29 4.15
C LEU A 57 -4.19 0.58 4.60
N ILE A 58 -4.43 0.88 5.88
CA ILE A 58 -5.73 1.36 6.39
C ILE A 58 -6.14 2.65 5.68
N LYS A 59 -5.21 3.59 5.46
CA LYS A 59 -5.51 4.81 4.68
C LYS A 59 -5.83 4.47 3.22
N THR A 60 -5.13 3.49 2.65
CA THR A 60 -5.34 3.01 1.27
C THR A 60 -6.71 2.35 1.06
N LEU A 61 -7.43 1.94 2.12
CA LEU A 61 -8.84 1.50 1.99
C LEU A 61 -9.76 2.61 1.44
N LYS A 62 -9.35 3.88 1.54
CA LYS A 62 -10.08 5.04 1.01
C LYS A 62 -9.55 5.52 -0.34
N ASP A 63 -8.73 4.71 -1.02
CA ASP A 63 -8.18 5.08 -2.33
C ASP A 63 -9.30 5.33 -3.35
N ARG A 64 -9.08 6.29 -4.25
CA ARG A 64 -10.02 6.62 -5.34
C ARG A 64 -10.25 5.45 -6.28
N ASP A 65 -9.24 4.61 -6.48
CA ASP A 65 -9.28 3.47 -7.40
C ASP A 65 -9.75 2.20 -6.69
N SER A 66 -10.75 1.51 -7.27
CA SER A 66 -11.35 0.33 -6.65
C SER A 66 -10.39 -0.85 -6.55
N GLU A 67 -9.46 -1.01 -7.49
CA GLU A 67 -8.50 -2.11 -7.47
C GLU A 67 -7.45 -1.88 -6.37
N VAL A 68 -7.08 -0.62 -6.13
CA VAL A 68 -6.21 -0.26 -5.00
C VAL A 68 -6.91 -0.52 -3.66
N ARG A 69 -8.21 -0.19 -3.52
CA ARG A 69 -8.99 -0.50 -2.31
C ARG A 69 -9.07 -2.01 -2.05
N LYS A 70 -9.37 -2.80 -3.08
CA LYS A 70 -9.41 -4.28 -3.00
C LYS A 70 -8.06 -4.85 -2.57
N ALA A 71 -6.96 -4.38 -3.18
CA ALA A 71 -5.61 -4.82 -2.83
C ALA A 71 -5.26 -4.49 -1.38
N ALA A 72 -5.63 -3.30 -0.88
CA ALA A 72 -5.43 -2.93 0.51
C ALA A 72 -6.23 -3.83 1.47
N ALA A 73 -7.51 -4.08 1.18
CA ALA A 73 -8.35 -4.94 2.01
C ALA A 73 -7.83 -6.39 2.06
N TYR A 74 -7.50 -6.96 0.90
CA TYR A 74 -6.89 -8.28 0.80
C TYR A 74 -5.57 -8.36 1.58
N THR A 75 -4.72 -7.35 1.43
CA THR A 75 -3.42 -7.27 2.11
C THR A 75 -3.55 -7.19 3.62
N LEU A 76 -4.45 -6.34 4.13
CA LEU A 76 -4.71 -6.24 5.57
C LEU A 76 -5.19 -7.58 6.15
N GLY A 77 -6.04 -8.31 5.42
CA GLY A 77 -6.45 -9.67 5.78
C GLY A 77 -5.31 -10.69 5.80
N ARG A 78 -4.29 -10.53 4.95
CA ARG A 78 -3.07 -11.37 4.96
C ARG A 78 -2.12 -11.04 6.11
N ILE A 79 -1.98 -9.76 6.46
CA ILE A 79 -1.13 -9.32 7.57
C ILE A 79 -1.72 -9.75 8.91
N ARG A 80 -3.05 -9.80 9.04
CA ARG A 80 -3.78 -10.24 10.23
C ARG A 80 -3.43 -9.41 11.47
N ASP A 81 -3.32 -8.09 11.29
CA ASP A 81 -3.19 -7.16 12.41
C ASP A 81 -4.59 -6.70 12.85
N GLU A 82 -4.89 -6.83 14.15
CA GLU A 82 -6.20 -6.50 14.71
C GLU A 82 -6.60 -5.04 14.50
N LYS A 83 -5.62 -4.14 14.36
CA LYS A 83 -5.87 -2.73 14.03
C LYS A 83 -6.67 -2.55 12.74
N ALA A 84 -6.59 -3.52 11.83
CA ALA A 84 -7.29 -3.48 10.55
C ALA A 84 -8.78 -3.84 10.64
N ILE A 85 -9.24 -4.49 11.73
CA ILE A 85 -10.60 -5.05 11.82
C ILE A 85 -11.66 -3.95 11.65
N LYS A 86 -11.62 -2.91 12.49
CA LYS A 86 -12.61 -1.82 12.43
C LYS A 86 -12.58 -1.07 11.08
N PRO A 87 -11.40 -0.66 10.55
CA PRO A 87 -11.33 -0.05 9.22
C PRO A 87 -11.85 -0.93 8.08
N LEU A 88 -11.62 -2.25 8.14
CA LEU A 88 -12.14 -3.19 7.14
C LEU A 88 -13.66 -3.29 7.19
N ILE A 89 -14.26 -3.33 8.38
CA ILE A 89 -15.72 -3.31 8.56
C ILE A 89 -16.31 -2.00 8.02
N GLU A 90 -15.67 -0.87 8.30
CA GLU A 90 -16.11 0.44 7.80
C GLU A 90 -16.06 0.54 6.27
N ALA A 91 -15.10 -0.14 5.62
CA ALA A 91 -14.95 -0.16 4.17
C ALA A 91 -16.01 -0.99 3.42
N LEU A 92 -16.89 -1.71 4.12
CA LEU A 92 -18.01 -2.45 3.54
C LEU A 92 -19.28 -1.60 3.35
N ARG A 93 -19.28 -0.37 3.89
CA ARG A 93 -20.39 0.58 3.80
C ARG A 93 -20.20 1.52 2.61
#